data_AF-A0A923PEQ0-F1
#
_entry.id   AF-A0A923PEQ0-F1
#
_cell.length_a   1.000
_cell.length_b   1.000
_cell.length_c   1.000
_cell.angle_alpha   90.00
_cell.angle_beta   90.00
_cell.angle_gamma   90.00
#
_symmetry.space_group_name_H-M   'P 1'
#
loop_
_entity.id
_entity.type
_entity.pdbx_description
1 polymer ?
#
loop_
_entity_poly.entity_id
_entity_poly.type
_entity_poly.pdbx_seq_one_letter_code
_entity_poly.pdbx_strand_id
1 'polypeptide(L)'
;MTVSALKDKYIHPLTDFGFKKLFGSERLFEAAEIANFSPGERDAYEDSLKYYRDLKNVVDTSREEGVQEGMEKGIEQSRIEIARKMKQEGEPIEKIMAYTNLSREEIVKL
;
A
#
# COMPACT_ATOMS: atom_id res chain seq x y z
N MET A 1 -10.95 25.89 21.98
CA MET A 1 -10.20 26.06 20.72
C MET A 1 -10.93 25.26 19.65
N THR A 2 -11.61 25.95 18.74
CA THR A 2 -12.47 25.34 17.73
C THR A 2 -11.62 24.60 16.68
N VAL A 3 -12.15 23.48 16.19
CA VAL A 3 -11.60 22.60 15.14
C VAL A 3 -11.35 23.32 13.79
N SER A 4 -11.60 24.63 13.73
CA SER A 4 -11.53 25.47 12.53
C SER A 4 -10.12 25.84 12.09
N ALA A 5 -9.10 25.75 12.95
CA ALA A 5 -7.74 26.21 12.63
C ALA A 5 -6.83 25.15 11.99
N LEU A 6 -7.31 23.90 11.86
CA LEU A 6 -6.54 22.79 11.25
C LEU A 6 -6.87 22.58 9.76
N LYS A 7 -7.89 23.27 9.22
CA LYS A 7 -8.25 23.18 7.79
C LYS A 7 -7.32 23.98 6.87
N ASP A 8 -6.58 24.94 7.39
CA ASP A 8 -5.78 25.88 6.58
C ASP A 8 -4.34 25.38 6.29
N LYS A 9 -4.00 24.15 6.67
CA LYS A 9 -2.65 23.57 6.43
C LYS A 9 -2.66 22.26 5.64
N TYR A 10 -3.82 21.78 5.21
CA TYR A 10 -3.92 20.50 4.51
C TYR A 10 -4.22 20.72 3.02
N ILE A 11 -3.16 20.81 2.21
CA ILE A 11 -3.27 20.77 0.75
C ILE A 11 -3.58 19.32 0.36
N HIS A 12 -4.83 19.04 0.01
CA HIS A 12 -5.25 17.70 -0.39
C HIS A 12 -4.93 17.46 -1.88
N PRO A 13 -4.00 16.56 -2.24
CA PRO A 13 -3.45 16.46 -3.61
C PRO A 13 -4.48 16.26 -4.72
N LEU A 14 -5.57 15.56 -4.44
CA LEU A 14 -6.57 15.22 -5.46
C LEU A 14 -7.71 16.25 -5.57
N THR A 15 -7.84 17.16 -4.61
CA THR A 15 -9.00 18.07 -4.50
C THR A 15 -8.61 19.53 -4.35
N ASP A 16 -7.35 19.80 -3.98
CA ASP A 16 -6.82 21.15 -3.90
C ASP A 16 -6.54 21.69 -5.30
N PHE A 17 -7.22 22.78 -5.64
CA PHE A 17 -7.10 23.42 -6.95
C PHE A 17 -5.69 23.97 -7.20
N GLY A 18 -4.97 24.40 -6.16
CA GLY A 18 -3.57 24.83 -6.25
C GLY A 18 -2.65 23.65 -6.55
N PHE A 19 -2.84 22.52 -5.87
CA PHE A 19 -2.11 21.29 -6.18
C PHE A 19 -2.45 20.77 -7.58
N LYS A 20 -3.72 20.80 -8.00
CA LYS A 20 -4.13 20.39 -9.34
C LYS A 20 -3.60 21.33 -10.44
N LYS A 21 -3.43 22.62 -10.13
CA LYS A 21 -2.82 23.59 -11.04
C LYS A 21 -1.29 23.42 -11.12
N LEU A 22 -0.66 22.98 -10.03
CA LEU A 22 0.78 22.68 -9.99
C LEU A 22 1.12 21.25 -10.49
N PHE A 23 0.18 20.30 -10.40
CA PHE A 23 0.47 18.85 -10.58
C PHE A 23 -0.61 18.06 -11.32
N GLY A 24 -1.76 18.66 -11.65
CA GLY A 24 -2.99 17.93 -11.97
C GLY A 24 -3.53 18.14 -13.38
N SER A 25 -2.72 17.81 -14.38
CA SER A 25 -3.11 16.94 -15.51
C SER A 25 -1.90 16.75 -16.42
N GLU A 26 -1.31 15.55 -16.40
CA GLU A 26 -0.40 14.98 -17.43
C GLU A 26 0.84 15.78 -17.86
N ARG A 27 1.14 16.94 -17.28
CA ARG A 27 2.36 17.68 -17.58
C ARG A 27 3.08 17.98 -16.28
N LEU A 28 4.14 17.22 -16.02
CA LEU A 28 5.32 17.80 -15.38
C LEU A 28 5.56 19.14 -16.10
N PHE A 29 5.59 20.26 -15.37
CA PHE A 29 5.97 21.55 -15.97
C PHE A 29 7.18 21.33 -16.87
N GLU A 30 7.14 21.86 -18.09
CA GLU A 30 8.30 21.76 -18.96
C GLU A 30 9.48 22.47 -18.28
N ALA A 31 10.72 22.01 -18.49
CA ALA A 31 11.90 22.58 -17.83
C ALA A 31 12.00 24.11 -18.03
N ALA A 32 11.46 24.62 -19.15
CA ALA A 32 11.36 26.05 -19.46
C ALA A 32 10.38 26.81 -18.55
N GLU A 33 9.28 26.20 -18.10
CA GLU A 33 8.32 26.83 -17.19
C GLU A 33 8.88 26.90 -15.76
N ILE A 34 9.54 25.83 -15.30
CA ILE A 34 10.25 25.80 -14.01
C ILE A 34 11.41 26.81 -14.00
N ALA A 35 12.10 26.97 -15.13
CA ALA A 35 13.17 27.95 -15.26
C ALA A 35 12.67 29.39 -15.04
N ASN A 36 11.41 29.69 -15.37
CA ASN A 36 10.79 31.00 -15.18
C ASN A 36 10.23 31.23 -13.77
N PHE A 37 10.26 30.24 -12.87
CA PHE A 37 9.77 30.41 -11.51
C PHE A 37 10.60 31.44 -10.75
N SER A 38 9.92 32.31 -10.01
CA SER A 38 10.55 33.12 -8.98
C SER A 38 11.08 32.22 -7.84
N PRO A 39 12.02 32.70 -7.01
CA PRO A 39 12.55 31.90 -5.89
C PRO A 39 11.48 31.31 -4.99
N GLY A 40 10.45 32.07 -4.62
CA GLY A 40 9.37 31.57 -3.77
C GLY A 40 8.47 30.53 -4.44
N GLU A 41 8.30 30.60 -5.76
CA GLU A 41 7.58 29.58 -6.52
C GLU A 41 8.39 28.29 -6.66
N ARG A 42 9.72 28.39 -6.78
CA ARG A 42 10.61 27.21 -6.75
C ARG A 42 10.57 26.50 -5.42
N ASP A 43 10.68 27.24 -4.32
CA ASP A 43 10.62 26.67 -2.97
C ASP A 43 9.27 25.95 -2.73
N ALA A 44 8.15 26.59 -3.10
CA ALA A 44 6.83 25.99 -2.99
C ALA A 44 6.66 24.74 -3.87
N TYR A 45 7.28 24.73 -5.05
CA TYR A 45 7.27 23.58 -5.95
C TYR A 45 8.09 22.41 -5.38
N GLU A 46 9.27 22.68 -4.83
CA GLU A 46 10.12 21.67 -4.17
C GLU A 46 9.45 21.06 -2.94
N ASP A 47 8.84 21.89 -2.08
CA ASP A 47 8.08 21.42 -0.92
C ASP A 47 6.91 20.53 -1.33
N SER A 48 6.22 20.90 -2.41
CA SER A 48 5.11 20.11 -2.94
C SER A 48 5.59 18.78 -3.53
N LEU A 49 6.74 18.77 -4.23
CA LEU A 49 7.36 17.54 -4.72
C LEU A 49 7.77 16.59 -3.59
N LYS A 50 8.32 17.14 -2.50
CA LYS A 50 8.65 16.37 -1.30
C LYS A 50 7.41 15.74 -0.70
N TYR A 51 6.35 16.53 -0.48
CA TYR A 51 5.09 16.02 0.06
C TYR A 51 4.47 14.93 -0.83
N TYR A 52 4.46 15.13 -2.15
CA TYR A 52 4.00 14.11 -3.09
C TYR A 52 4.80 12.82 -3.00
N ARG A 53 6.14 12.91 -2.92
CA ARG A 53 7.02 11.73 -2.75
C ARG A 53 6.73 10.99 -1.45
N ASP A 54 6.60 11.72 -0.34
CA ASP A 54 6.29 11.13 0.96
C ASP A 54 4.95 10.39 0.92
N LEU A 55 3.91 11.01 0.36
CA LEU A 55 2.61 10.37 0.19
C LEU A 55 2.66 9.15 -0.73
N LYS A 56 3.35 9.25 -1.87
CA LYS A 56 3.49 8.13 -2.80
C LYS A 56 4.19 6.95 -2.14
N ASN A 57 5.26 7.20 -1.39
CA ASN A 57 5.97 6.16 -0.67
C ASN A 57 5.08 5.48 0.37
N VAL A 58 4.32 6.25 1.16
CA VAL A 58 3.37 5.69 2.14
C VAL A 58 2.32 4.82 1.47
N VAL A 59 1.74 5.28 0.36
CA VAL A 59 0.70 4.53 -0.37
C VAL A 59 1.26 3.27 -1.01
N ASP A 60 2.41 3.36 -1.68
CA ASP A 60 3.06 2.24 -2.35
C ASP A 60 3.44 1.17 -1.32
N THR A 61 4.10 1.54 -0.23
CA THR A 61 4.47 0.61 0.85
C THR A 61 3.23 -0.03 1.50
N SER A 62 2.20 0.75 1.84
CA SER A 62 0.98 0.20 2.45
C SER A 62 0.28 -0.80 1.53
N ARG A 63 0.31 -0.54 0.22
CA ARG A 63 -0.28 -1.45 -0.78
C ARG A 63 0.56 -2.72 -0.92
N GLU A 64 1.88 -2.60 -1.02
CA GLU A 64 2.79 -3.74 -1.13
C GLU A 64 2.68 -4.65 0.08
N GLU A 65 2.73 -4.09 1.29
CA GLU A 65 2.54 -4.83 2.55
C GLU A 65 1.18 -5.53 2.59
N GLY A 66 0.09 -4.83 2.23
CA GLY A 66 -1.24 -5.41 2.20
C GLY A 66 -1.39 -6.55 1.18
N VAL A 67 -0.76 -6.45 0.01
CA VAL A 67 -0.74 -7.52 -1.00
C VAL A 67 0.05 -8.71 -0.48
N GLN A 68 1.21 -8.47 0.12
CA GLN A 68 2.06 -9.55 0.63
C GLN A 68 1.40 -10.28 1.78
N GLU A 69 0.88 -9.57 2.78
CA GLU A 69 0.10 -10.18 3.88
C GLU A 69 -1.10 -10.96 3.35
N GLY A 70 -1.82 -10.40 2.36
CA GLY A 70 -2.97 -11.06 1.76
C GLY A 70 -2.60 -12.37 1.05
N MET A 71 -1.46 -12.38 0.34
CA MET A 71 -0.95 -13.57 -0.32
C MET A 71 -0.48 -14.63 0.67
N GLU A 72 0.25 -14.23 1.71
CA GLU A 72 0.70 -15.14 2.78
C GLU A 72 -0.49 -15.78 3.50
N LYS A 73 -1.48 -14.98 3.92
CA LYS A 73 -2.73 -15.45 4.53
C LYS A 73 -3.49 -16.40 3.60
N GLY A 74 -3.55 -16.10 2.29
CA GLY A 74 -4.20 -16.95 1.30
C GLY A 74 -3.51 -18.31 1.13
N ILE A 75 -2.18 -18.33 1.10
CA ILE A 75 -1.38 -19.56 1.02
C ILE A 75 -1.59 -20.42 2.27
N GLU A 76 -1.56 -19.80 3.46
CA GLU A 76 -1.78 -20.50 4.73
C GLU A 76 -3.19 -21.10 4.81
N GLN A 77 -4.22 -20.31 4.48
CA GLN A 77 -5.61 -20.78 4.45
C GLN A 77 -5.77 -21.96 3.46
N SER A 78 -5.18 -21.87 2.28
CA SER A 78 -5.23 -22.95 1.29
C SER A 78 -4.60 -24.24 1.82
N ARG A 79 -3.44 -24.17 2.49
CA ARG A 79 -2.80 -25.35 3.12
C ARG A 79 -3.70 -25.99 4.17
N ILE A 80 -4.33 -25.17 5.01
CA ILE A 80 -5.25 -25.62 6.06
C ILE A 80 -6.49 -26.28 5.45
N GLU A 81 -7.08 -25.69 4.42
CA GLU A 81 -8.26 -26.25 3.72
C GLU A 81 -7.93 -27.60 3.06
N ILE A 82 -6.80 -27.70 2.36
CA ILE A 82 -6.33 -28.95 1.77
C ILE A 82 -6.12 -30.00 2.86
N ALA A 83 -5.44 -29.65 3.96
CA ALA A 83 -5.20 -30.58 5.07
C ALA A 83 -6.50 -31.07 5.70
N ARG A 84 -7.48 -30.19 5.91
CA ARG A 84 -8.81 -30.55 6.42
C ARG A 84 -9.52 -31.52 5.49
N LYS A 85 -9.51 -31.26 4.18
CA LYS A 85 -10.13 -32.14 3.19
C LYS A 85 -9.45 -33.51 3.16
N MET A 86 -8.13 -33.56 3.14
CA MET A 86 -7.38 -34.82 3.18
C MET A 86 -7.64 -35.62 4.47
N LYS A 87 -7.74 -34.93 5.62
CA LYS A 87 -8.08 -35.55 6.90
C LYS A 87 -9.50 -36.13 6.89
N GLN A 88 -10.47 -35.44 6.28
CA GLN A 88 -11.83 -35.95 6.09
C GLN A 88 -11.88 -37.17 5.17
N GLU A 89 -11.04 -37.21 4.14
CA GLU A 89 -10.90 -38.35 3.22
C GLU A 89 -10.13 -39.53 3.86
N GLY A 90 -9.63 -39.38 5.09
CA GLY A 90 -8.94 -40.43 5.84
C GLY A 90 -7.50 -40.66 5.36
N GLU A 91 -6.88 -39.68 4.71
CA GLU A 91 -5.51 -39.78 4.24
C GLU A 91 -4.50 -39.84 5.41
N PRO A 92 -3.39 -40.58 5.27
CA PRO A 92 -2.37 -40.67 6.32
C PRO A 92 -1.77 -39.30 6.67
N ILE A 93 -1.50 -39.07 7.94
CA ILE A 93 -0.94 -37.79 8.43
C ILE A 93 0.38 -37.46 7.74
N GLU A 94 1.22 -38.46 7.49
CA GLU A 94 2.51 -38.31 6.81
C GLU A 94 2.33 -37.77 5.39
N LYS A 95 1.27 -38.19 4.70
CA LYS A 95 0.91 -37.69 3.37
C LYS A 95 0.43 -36.24 3.46
N ILE A 96 -0.44 -35.92 4.42
CA ILE A 96 -0.94 -34.55 4.63
C ILE A 96 0.22 -33.59 4.91
N MET A 97 1.19 -33.98 5.75
CA MET A 97 2.40 -33.20 6.02
C MET A 97 3.19 -32.91 4.74
N ALA A 98 3.40 -33.92 3.90
CA ALA A 98 4.17 -33.78 2.66
C ALA A 98 3.54 -32.82 1.63
N TYR A 99 2.21 -32.76 1.55
CA TYR A 99 1.52 -31.89 0.59
C TYR A 99 1.18 -30.50 1.10
N THR A 100 1.02 -30.34 2.42
CA THR A 100 0.55 -29.07 3.02
C THR A 100 1.65 -28.30 3.75
N ASN A 101 2.81 -28.92 3.96
CA ASN A 101 3.92 -28.39 4.76
C ASN A 101 3.49 -27.97 6.19
N LEU A 102 2.44 -28.58 6.71
CA LEU A 102 2.00 -28.43 8.10
C LEU A 102 2.71 -29.47 8.97
N SER A 103 2.95 -29.10 10.22
CA SER A 103 3.44 -30.01 11.25
C SER A 103 2.37 -31.04 11.63
N ARG A 104 2.82 -32.16 12.24
CA ARG A 104 1.92 -33.17 12.78
C ARG A 104 0.97 -32.55 13.81
N GLU A 105 1.48 -31.67 14.66
CA GLU A 105 0.72 -30.99 15.70
C GLU A 105 -0.39 -30.12 15.12
N GLU A 106 -0.11 -29.37 14.05
CA GLU A 106 -1.10 -28.54 13.36
C GLU A 106 -2.20 -29.41 12.74
N ILE A 107 -1.84 -30.47 12.01
CA ILE A 107 -2.81 -31.38 11.37
C ILE A 107 -3.70 -32.09 12.40
N VAL A 108 -3.14 -32.49 13.55
CA VAL A 108 -3.93 -33.11 14.63
C VAL A 108 -4.96 -32.12 15.19
N LYS A 109 -4.63 -30.83 15.28
CA LYS A 109 -5.52 -29.75 15.76
C LYS A 109 -6.60 -29.31 14.75
N LEU A 110 -6.43 -29.59 13.45
CA LEU A 110 -7.38 -29.24 12.38
C LEU A 110 -8.70 -30.01 12.46
#